data_AF-A0A7S0J0C3-F1
#
_entry.id   AF-A0A7S0J0C3-F1
#
_cell.length_a   1.000
_cell.length_b   1.000
_cell.length_c   1.000
_cell.angle_alpha   90.00
_cell.angle_beta   90.00
_cell.angle_gamma   90.00
#
_symmetry.space_group_name_H-M   'P 1'
#
loop_
_entity.id
_entity.type
_entity.pdbx_description
1 polymer ?
#
loop_
_entity_poly.entity_id
_entity_poly.type
_entity_poly.pdbx_seq_one_letter_code
_entity_poly.pdbx_strand_id
1 'polypeptide(L)'
;KVAVELGAIHFGLLLDEMRTSLTRGFQLHVLGYSLNYILTRLVPTLQAGALDHCAPRIMKVLMSDVFGEAADKKEVEAIANAMIEAKSSQSFSSFELLASIVAFVPNINMLVPPVHEAVLRVPGGADSLKAVNSARELYRR
;
A
#
# COMPACT_ATOMS: atom_id res chain seq x y z
N LYS A 1 -14.31 -0.67 -13.18
CA LYS A 1 -14.64 -1.29 -14.48
C LYS A 1 -13.48 -1.16 -15.45
N VAL A 2 -13.10 0.03 -15.91
CA VAL A 2 -11.99 0.23 -16.87
C VAL A 2 -10.68 -0.47 -16.47
N ALA A 3 -10.20 -0.31 -15.23
CA ALA A 3 -8.97 -0.97 -14.76
C ALA A 3 -9.04 -2.52 -14.76
N VAL A 4 -10.24 -3.09 -14.61
CA VAL A 4 -10.44 -4.54 -14.61
C VAL A 4 -10.45 -5.06 -16.06
N GLU A 5 -11.10 -4.32 -16.97
CA GLU A 5 -11.12 -4.63 -18.41
C GLU A 5 -9.73 -4.52 -19.06
N LEU A 6 -8.91 -3.54 -18.64
CA LEU A 6 -7.54 -3.38 -19.11
C LEU A 6 -6.60 -4.51 -18.63
N GLY A 7 -6.98 -5.21 -17.55
CA GLY A 7 -6.23 -6.33 -16.98
C GLY A 7 -4.91 -5.93 -16.30
N ALA A 8 -4.19 -6.94 -15.83
CA ALA A 8 -2.95 -6.79 -15.05
C ALA A 8 -1.85 -6.04 -15.80
N ILE A 9 -1.69 -6.29 -17.10
CA ILE A 9 -0.57 -5.80 -17.92
C ILE A 9 -0.48 -4.27 -17.91
N HIS A 10 -1.63 -3.59 -17.89
CA HIS A 10 -1.70 -2.13 -17.92
C HIS A 10 -1.79 -1.51 -16.52
N PHE A 11 -1.93 -2.32 -15.48
CA PHE A 11 -2.12 -1.83 -14.12
C PHE A 11 -0.94 -1.00 -13.62
N GLY A 12 0.28 -1.39 -13.99
CA GLY A 12 1.49 -0.62 -13.67
C GLY A 12 1.50 0.79 -14.26
N LEU A 13 0.92 1.01 -15.44
CA LEU A 13 0.80 2.33 -16.08
C LEU A 13 -0.27 3.17 -15.39
N LEU A 14 -1.43 2.56 -15.12
CA LEU A 14 -2.51 3.21 -14.39
C LEU A 14 -2.04 3.67 -13.00
N LEU A 15 -1.25 2.85 -12.31
CA LEU A 15 -0.70 3.18 -11.02
C LEU A 15 0.29 4.34 -11.07
N ASP A 16 1.13 4.40 -12.10
CA ASP A 16 2.05 5.52 -12.30
C ASP A 16 1.27 6.83 -12.53
N GLU A 17 0.23 6.81 -13.36
CA GLU A 17 -0.60 8.00 -13.60
C GLU A 17 -1.37 8.45 -12.36
N MET A 18 -1.84 7.50 -11.55
CA MET A 18 -2.44 7.84 -10.26
C MET A 18 -1.41 8.50 -9.33
N ARG A 19 -0.17 8.03 -9.31
CA ARG A 19 0.90 8.60 -8.46
C ARG A 19 1.36 9.98 -8.93
N THR A 20 1.40 10.24 -10.23
CA THR A 20 1.75 11.56 -10.79
C THR A 20 0.62 12.56 -10.59
N SER A 21 -0.63 12.11 -10.61
CA SER A 21 -1.81 12.96 -10.47
C SER A 21 -2.14 13.28 -9.00
N LEU A 22 -1.98 12.31 -8.10
CA LEU A 22 -2.39 12.41 -6.69
C LEU A 22 -1.18 12.60 -5.79
N THR A 23 -0.74 13.85 -5.61
CA THR A 23 0.59 14.14 -5.03
C THR A 23 0.56 14.82 -3.67
N ARG A 24 -0.59 15.37 -3.22
CA ARG A 24 -0.60 16.27 -2.05
C ARG A 24 -1.76 16.03 -1.09
N GLY A 25 -1.43 16.04 0.21
CA GLY A 25 -2.41 16.05 1.31
C GLY A 25 -3.46 14.96 1.15
N PHE A 26 -4.73 15.36 1.16
CA PHE A 26 -5.88 14.46 1.00
C PHE A 26 -5.83 13.59 -0.27
N GLN A 27 -5.20 14.05 -1.35
CA GLN A 27 -5.08 13.26 -2.59
C GLN A 27 -4.31 11.95 -2.36
N LEU A 28 -3.38 11.91 -1.40
CA LEU A 28 -2.65 10.68 -1.06
C LEU A 28 -3.58 9.63 -0.42
N HIS A 29 -4.61 10.07 0.31
CA HIS A 29 -5.65 9.17 0.83
C HIS A 29 -6.53 8.64 -0.29
N VAL A 30 -6.91 9.50 -1.24
CA VAL A 30 -7.64 9.08 -2.44
C VAL A 30 -6.83 8.05 -3.25
N LEU A 31 -5.51 8.22 -3.33
CA LEU A 31 -4.59 7.28 -4.00
C LEU A 31 -4.64 5.90 -3.33
N GLY A 32 -4.46 5.84 -2.01
CA GLY A 32 -4.50 4.59 -1.25
C GLY A 32 -5.86 3.89 -1.34
N TYR A 33 -6.95 4.65 -1.20
CA TYR A 33 -8.31 4.13 -1.34
C TYR A 33 -8.57 3.57 -2.74
N SER A 34 -8.19 4.31 -3.78
CA SER A 34 -8.42 3.93 -5.17
C SER A 34 -7.59 2.70 -5.55
N LEU A 35 -6.33 2.62 -5.07
CA LEU A 35 -5.48 1.44 -5.22
C LEU A 35 -6.17 0.20 -4.63
N ASN A 36 -6.62 0.29 -3.38
CA ASN A 36 -7.29 -0.83 -2.72
C ASN A 36 -8.55 -1.25 -3.47
N TYR A 37 -9.41 -0.28 -3.83
CA TYR A 37 -10.65 -0.54 -4.55
C TYR A 37 -10.42 -1.28 -5.87
N ILE A 38 -9.35 -0.93 -6.60
CA ILE A 38 -9.00 -1.63 -7.84
C ILE A 38 -8.46 -3.03 -7.53
N LEU A 39 -7.52 -3.17 -6.59
CA LEU A 39 -6.93 -4.47 -6.23
C LEU A 39 -7.99 -5.47 -5.76
N THR A 40 -8.95 -5.07 -4.92
CA THR A 40 -10.03 -5.96 -4.44
C THR A 40 -10.87 -6.55 -5.58
N ARG A 41 -10.96 -5.85 -6.72
CA ARG A 41 -11.72 -6.32 -7.90
C ARG A 41 -10.85 -7.02 -8.93
N LEU A 42 -9.59 -6.62 -9.03
CA LEU A 42 -8.65 -7.12 -10.02
C LEU A 42 -8.02 -8.45 -9.56
N VAL A 43 -7.57 -8.55 -8.31
CA VAL A 43 -6.89 -9.75 -7.79
C VAL A 43 -7.72 -11.03 -7.95
N PRO A 44 -9.04 -11.05 -7.66
CA PRO A 44 -9.86 -12.26 -7.85
C PRO A 44 -9.99 -12.73 -9.31
N THR A 45 -9.69 -11.87 -10.29
CA THR A 45 -9.79 -12.20 -11.72
C THR A 45 -8.46 -12.60 -12.35
N LEU A 46 -7.38 -12.64 -11.55
CA LEU A 46 -6.03 -12.85 -12.03
C LEU A 46 -5.44 -14.14 -11.48
N GLN A 47 -4.44 -14.66 -12.19
CA GLN A 47 -3.61 -15.77 -11.70
C GLN A 47 -2.45 -15.25 -10.87
N ALA A 48 -1.90 -16.13 -10.02
CA ALA A 48 -0.68 -15.84 -9.30
C ALA A 48 0.45 -15.43 -10.26
N GLY A 49 1.24 -14.45 -9.87
CA GLY A 49 2.30 -13.84 -10.67
C GLY A 49 1.85 -12.73 -11.62
N ALA A 50 0.54 -12.56 -11.85
CA ALA A 50 0.05 -11.59 -12.85
C ALA A 50 0.43 -10.14 -12.55
N LEU A 51 0.60 -9.78 -11.27
CA LEU A 51 1.00 -8.43 -10.85
C LEU A 51 2.50 -8.28 -10.58
N ASP A 52 3.33 -9.32 -10.72
CA ASP A 52 4.75 -9.28 -10.35
C ASP A 52 5.51 -8.13 -11.03
N HIS A 53 5.21 -7.88 -12.30
CA HIS A 53 5.81 -6.81 -13.11
C HIS A 53 5.60 -5.39 -12.54
N CYS A 54 4.51 -5.18 -11.77
CA CYS A 54 4.15 -3.88 -11.19
C CYS A 54 4.12 -3.89 -9.65
N ALA A 55 4.36 -5.05 -9.02
CA ALA A 55 4.39 -5.20 -7.57
C ALA A 55 5.36 -4.23 -6.85
N PRO A 56 6.57 -3.93 -7.37
CA PRO A 56 7.44 -2.90 -6.77
C PRO A 56 6.81 -1.50 -6.75
N ARG A 57 5.99 -1.17 -7.75
CA ARG A 57 5.28 0.11 -7.84
C ARG A 57 4.14 0.17 -6.82
N ILE A 58 3.40 -0.93 -6.66
CA ILE A 58 2.36 -1.09 -5.64
C ILE A 58 2.98 -0.94 -4.25
N MET A 59 4.07 -1.68 -3.99
CA MET A 59 4.80 -1.62 -2.72
C MET A 59 5.21 -0.20 -2.36
N LYS A 60 5.70 0.58 -3.32
CA LYS A 60 6.08 1.99 -3.08
C LYS A 60 4.91 2.85 -2.59
N VAL A 61 3.69 2.63 -3.10
CA VAL A 61 2.50 3.35 -2.63
C VAL A 61 2.13 2.89 -1.23
N LEU A 62 2.10 1.58 -0.99
CA LEU A 62 1.71 1.01 0.30
C LEU A 62 2.67 1.44 1.41
N MET A 63 3.99 1.35 1.18
CA MET A 63 5.00 1.77 2.16
C MET A 63 4.92 3.27 2.44
N SER A 64 4.64 4.09 1.42
CA SER A 64 4.47 5.54 1.62
C SER A 64 3.21 5.87 2.42
N ASP A 65 2.13 5.08 2.30
CA ASP A 65 0.91 5.31 3.08
C ASP A 65 1.02 4.81 4.53
N VAL A 66 1.81 3.77 4.77
CA VAL A 66 2.00 3.18 6.12
C VAL A 66 3.11 3.86 6.92
N PHE A 67 4.22 4.24 6.27
CA PHE A 67 5.42 4.76 6.94
C PHE A 67 5.84 6.16 6.47
N GLY A 68 5.18 6.74 5.49
CA GLY A 68 5.50 8.08 4.95
C GLY A 68 4.62 9.19 5.51
N GLU A 69 4.71 10.39 4.91
CA GLU A 69 4.01 11.59 5.39
C GLU A 69 2.49 11.44 5.54
N ALA A 70 1.86 10.56 4.75
CA ALA A 70 0.44 10.28 4.86
C ALA A 70 0.07 9.62 6.20
N ALA A 71 0.99 8.83 6.78
CA ALA A 71 0.83 8.20 8.09
C ALA A 71 0.95 9.21 9.23
N ASP A 72 1.76 10.27 9.05
CA ASP A 72 1.91 11.34 10.03
C ASP A 72 0.71 12.30 10.02
N LYS A 73 0.22 12.64 8.82
CA LYS A 73 -0.94 13.52 8.65
C LYS A 73 -2.25 12.87 9.13
N LYS A 74 -2.40 11.54 8.94
CA LYS A 74 -3.53 10.79 9.52
C LYS A 74 -3.61 10.92 11.03
N GLU A 75 -2.49 11.05 11.74
CA GLU A 75 -2.48 11.18 13.20
C GLU A 75 -3.07 12.53 13.62
N VAL A 76 -2.64 13.61 12.97
CA VAL A 76 -3.17 14.96 13.20
C VAL A 76 -4.66 15.02 12.87
N GLU A 77 -5.07 14.44 11.75
CA GLU A 77 -6.48 14.43 11.33
C GLU A 77 -7.35 13.51 12.22
N ALA A 78 -6.85 12.35 12.66
CA ALA A 78 -7.58 11.46 13.56
C ALA A 78 -7.75 12.06 14.97
N ILE A 79 -6.81 12.89 15.41
CA ILE A 79 -6.92 13.68 16.65
C ILE A 79 -7.98 14.78 16.49
N ALA A 80 -8.04 15.43 15.32
CA ALA A 80 -8.97 16.55 15.06
C ALA A 80 -10.40 16.11 14.70
N ASN A 81 -10.55 15.04 13.92
CA ASN A 81 -11.81 14.57 13.36
C ASN A 81 -11.90 13.06 13.60
N ALA A 82 -12.83 12.64 14.46
CA ALA A 82 -13.11 11.23 14.79
C ALA A 82 -13.71 10.41 13.61
N MET A 83 -13.26 10.64 12.38
CA MET A 83 -13.72 9.95 11.18
C MET A 83 -13.06 8.59 11.04
N ILE A 84 -13.88 7.57 10.82
CA ILE A 84 -13.49 6.15 10.73
C ILE A 84 -12.48 5.91 9.58
N GLU A 85 -12.56 6.69 8.51
CA GLU A 85 -11.62 6.63 7.37
C GLU A 85 -10.20 7.03 7.76
N ALA A 86 -10.02 7.91 8.76
CA ALA A 86 -8.70 8.29 9.28
C ALA A 86 -8.03 7.17 10.10
N LYS A 87 -8.81 6.21 10.61
CA LYS A 87 -8.32 5.08 11.43
C LYS A 87 -7.98 3.81 10.64
N SER A 88 -8.52 3.65 9.44
CA SER A 88 -8.41 2.42 8.66
C SER A 88 -7.57 2.67 7.40
N SER A 89 -6.28 2.37 7.49
CA SER A 89 -5.45 2.28 6.29
C SER A 89 -5.87 1.05 5.48
N GLN A 90 -6.57 1.29 4.37
CA GLN A 90 -6.87 0.24 3.38
C GLN A 90 -5.58 -0.38 2.80
N SER A 91 -4.42 0.25 3.02
CA SER A 91 -3.12 -0.26 2.57
C SER A 91 -2.73 -1.58 3.21
N PHE A 92 -3.20 -1.88 4.44
CA PHE A 92 -2.99 -3.22 5.03
C PHE A 92 -3.75 -4.30 4.24
N SER A 93 -4.99 -4.02 3.82
CA SER A 93 -5.77 -4.94 2.98
C SER A 93 -5.19 -5.04 1.56
N SER A 94 -4.70 -3.93 1.01
CA SER A 94 -4.00 -3.95 -0.28
C SER A 94 -2.69 -4.74 -0.24
N PHE A 95 -1.97 -4.68 0.88
CA PHE A 95 -0.75 -5.47 1.08
C PHE A 95 -1.07 -6.96 1.12
N GLU A 96 -2.09 -7.36 1.87
CA GLU A 96 -2.60 -8.73 1.93
C GLU A 96 -3.00 -9.25 0.54
N LEU A 97 -3.75 -8.44 -0.23
CA LEU A 97 -4.14 -8.77 -1.60
C LEU A 97 -2.91 -8.93 -2.51
N LEU A 98 -1.93 -8.04 -2.41
CA LEU A 98 -0.69 -8.16 -3.18
C LEU A 98 0.08 -9.44 -2.80
N ALA A 99 0.25 -9.70 -1.50
CA ALA A 99 0.95 -10.88 -0.99
C ALA A 99 0.27 -12.19 -1.44
N SER A 100 -1.07 -12.18 -1.55
CA SER A 100 -1.85 -13.35 -1.99
C SER A 100 -1.67 -13.72 -3.46
N ILE A 101 -1.24 -12.78 -4.32
CA ILE A 101 -1.15 -12.99 -5.77
C ILE A 101 0.27 -12.98 -6.31
N VAL A 102 1.25 -12.36 -5.63
CA VAL A 102 2.63 -12.37 -6.13
C VAL A 102 3.24 -13.77 -6.08
N ALA A 103 4.04 -14.13 -7.10
CA ALA A 103 4.74 -15.41 -7.06
C ALA A 103 5.85 -15.36 -5.99
N PHE A 104 5.89 -16.33 -5.07
CA PHE A 104 6.83 -16.29 -3.93
C PHE A 104 8.30 -16.18 -4.37
N VAL A 105 8.71 -17.02 -5.33
CA VAL A 105 10.04 -16.94 -5.95
C VAL A 105 9.90 -16.27 -7.32
N PRO A 106 10.70 -15.23 -7.64
CA PRO A 106 11.79 -14.61 -6.86
C PRO A 106 11.35 -13.42 -5.98
N ASN A 107 10.04 -13.14 -5.86
CA ASN A 107 9.54 -11.84 -5.40
C ASN A 107 9.49 -11.62 -3.87
N ILE A 108 9.77 -12.63 -3.05
CA ILE A 108 9.70 -12.50 -1.58
C ILE A 108 10.55 -11.34 -1.03
N ASN A 109 11.70 -11.08 -1.67
CA ASN A 109 12.62 -10.00 -1.30
C ASN A 109 12.05 -8.60 -1.61
N MET A 110 10.94 -8.49 -2.34
CA MET A 110 10.22 -7.23 -2.53
C MET A 110 9.20 -6.97 -1.42
N LEU A 111 8.76 -7.98 -0.69
CA LEU A 111 7.76 -7.81 0.38
C LEU A 111 8.42 -7.54 1.74
N VAL A 112 9.34 -8.40 2.17
CA VAL A 112 9.80 -8.44 3.58
C VAL A 112 10.86 -7.37 3.91
N PRO A 113 11.96 -7.24 3.15
CA PRO A 113 13.01 -6.26 3.45
C PRO A 113 12.53 -4.80 3.48
N PRO A 114 11.68 -4.32 2.55
CA PRO A 114 11.24 -2.91 2.57
C PRO A 114 10.48 -2.52 3.84
N VAL A 115 9.71 -3.45 4.43
CA VAL A 115 9.00 -3.19 5.69
C VAL A 115 9.99 -3.02 6.83
N HIS A 116 11.01 -3.89 6.91
CA HIS A 116 12.06 -3.79 7.92
C HIS A 116 12.85 -2.48 7.79
N GLU A 117 13.28 -2.15 6.57
CA GLU A 117 13.98 -0.90 6.29
C GLU A 117 13.13 0.33 6.61
N ALA A 118 11.84 0.29 6.33
CA ALA A 118 10.93 1.40 6.63
C ALA A 118 10.85 1.68 8.14
N VAL A 119 10.77 0.64 8.98
CA VAL A 119 10.79 0.79 10.44
C VAL A 119 12.09 1.43 10.93
N LEU A 120 13.24 1.08 10.33
CA LEU A 120 14.52 1.67 10.72
C LEU A 120 14.67 3.13 10.29
N ARG A 121 13.97 3.56 9.24
CA ARG A 121 14.07 4.92 8.68
C ARG A 121 13.15 5.94 9.34
N VAL A 122 12.04 5.51 9.94
CA VAL A 122 11.14 6.45 10.63
C VAL A 122 11.81 7.06 11.86
N PRO A 123 11.44 8.30 12.26
CA PRO A 123 11.90 8.88 13.52
C PRO A 123 11.58 7.96 14.70
N GLY A 124 12.58 7.69 15.54
CA GLY A 124 12.47 6.73 16.65
C GLY A 124 12.72 5.27 16.27
N GLY A 125 12.88 4.94 14.98
CA GLY A 125 13.32 3.63 14.52
C GLY A 125 12.54 2.46 15.14
N ALA A 126 13.27 1.46 15.63
CA ALA A 126 12.72 0.29 16.31
C ALA A 126 12.09 0.61 17.69
N ASP A 127 12.34 1.79 18.25
CA ASP A 127 11.73 2.22 19.51
C ASP A 127 10.35 2.87 19.29
N SER A 128 9.98 3.16 18.04
CA SER A 128 8.66 3.66 17.67
C SER A 128 7.62 2.55 17.74
N LEU A 129 6.83 2.53 18.83
CA LEU A 129 5.71 1.60 19.01
C LEU A 129 4.73 1.61 17.83
N LYS A 130 4.48 2.79 17.24
CA LYS A 130 3.60 2.93 16.06
C LYS A 130 4.17 2.15 14.88
N ALA A 131 5.42 2.42 14.51
CA ALA A 131 6.05 1.79 13.35
C ALA A 131 6.20 0.28 13.53
N VAL A 132 6.58 -0.16 14.74
CA VAL A 132 6.66 -1.58 15.08
C VAL A 132 5.29 -2.26 14.99
N ASN A 133 4.23 -1.63 15.50
CA ASN A 133 2.87 -2.19 15.40
C ASN A 133 2.36 -2.24 13.95
N SER A 134 2.64 -1.22 13.15
CA SER A 134 2.31 -1.24 11.71
C SER A 134 3.06 -2.34 10.96
N ALA A 135 4.36 -2.50 11.22
CA ALA A 135 5.12 -3.59 10.62
C ALA A 135 4.63 -4.98 11.05
N ARG A 136 4.31 -5.15 12.35
CA ARG A 136 3.70 -6.39 12.85
C ARG A 136 2.38 -6.70 12.16
N GLU A 137 1.53 -5.70 11.97
CA GLU A 137 0.26 -5.87 11.27
C GLU A 137 0.47 -6.24 9.79
N LEU A 138 1.46 -5.65 9.11
CA LEU A 138 1.83 -6.04 7.74
C LEU A 138 2.34 -7.47 7.65
N TYR A 139 3.18 -7.92 8.60
CA TYR A 139 3.69 -9.29 8.61
C TYR A 139 2.66 -10.34 9.05
N ARG A 140 1.61 -9.93 9.76
CA ARG A 140 0.54 -10.82 10.23
C ARG A 140 -0.43 -11.20 9.11
N ARG A 141 -0.63 -10.30 8.15
CA ARG A 141 -1.51 -10.49 7.01
C ARG A 141 -0.81 -11.22 5.88
#